data_AF-A0AAN7QUI0-F1
#
_entry.id   AF-A0AAN7QUI0-F1
#
_cell.length_a   1.000
_cell.length_b   1.000
_cell.length_c   1.000
_cell.angle_alpha   90.00
_cell.angle_beta   90.00
_cell.angle_gamma   90.00
#
_symmetry.space_group_name_H-M   'P 1'
#
loop_
_entity.id
_entity.type
_entity.pdbx_description
1 polymer ?
#
loop_
_entity_poly.entity_id
_entity_poly.type
_entity_poly.pdbx_seq_one_letter_code
_entity_poly.pdbx_strand_id
1 'polypeptide(L)'
;MSSAAASMPPPPMKQSNGTMAEPDVSIKRKASVLPLEVGTRVMCRWRDGKYHPVKVIERRKLSPSAFSDYEYYVHYTEFNRRLDEWVKLEQLELDSVETVVDEKVEDKVTGLKMTRHQKRKIDETHVEGHEELDAASLREHEEFTKVKNIATIELGRYEIETWYFSPFPPEYNDCPKLYFCEFCLNFMKRKEQLQRHMKKCDLKHPPGDEIYRCGTLSMFEVDGKKNKVYGQNLCYLAKLFLDHKTLYYDVDLFLFYILCECDDRGCHMVGYFSKVLTSIWFR
;
A
#
# COMPACT_ATOMS: atom_id res chain seq x y z
N MET A 1 42.05 61.79 29.54
CA MET A 1 43.30 61.64 28.80
C MET A 1 44.20 60.68 29.57
N SER A 2 44.50 59.55 28.92
CA SER A 2 45.52 58.53 29.18
C SER A 2 46.13 58.40 30.58
N SER A 3 45.79 57.28 31.24
CA SER A 3 46.57 56.72 32.35
C SER A 3 47.14 55.38 31.90
N ALA A 4 48.47 55.33 31.75
CA ALA A 4 49.22 54.11 31.53
C ALA A 4 49.47 53.41 32.89
N ALA A 5 49.30 52.09 32.93
CA ALA A 5 49.70 51.25 34.06
C ALA A 5 50.20 49.89 33.53
N ALA A 6 51.19 49.38 34.24
CA ALA A 6 52.15 48.37 33.83
C ALA A 6 51.63 46.92 33.82
N SER A 7 52.39 46.11 33.10
CA SER A 7 52.35 44.66 32.98
C SER A 7 52.70 43.90 34.27
N MET A 8 51.93 42.84 34.59
CA MET A 8 52.41 41.58 35.20
C MET A 8 51.54 40.40 34.73
N PRO A 9 52.08 39.17 34.59
CA PRO A 9 51.41 38.06 33.92
C PRO A 9 50.61 37.16 34.90
N PRO A 10 49.49 36.53 34.47
CA PRO A 10 48.85 35.44 35.21
C PRO A 10 49.39 34.05 34.78
N PRO A 11 49.21 33.01 35.63
CA PRO A 11 49.96 31.75 35.64
C PRO A 11 49.47 30.70 34.60
N PRO A 12 50.22 29.60 34.36
CA PRO A 12 49.86 28.64 33.33
C PRO A 12 48.65 27.81 33.74
N MET A 13 47.58 27.86 32.93
CA MET A 13 46.45 26.95 33.06
C MET A 13 46.71 25.64 32.33
N LYS A 14 46.55 24.56 33.09
CA LYS A 14 46.70 23.15 32.69
C LYS A 14 45.77 22.81 31.51
N GLN A 15 46.31 22.13 30.51
CA GLN A 15 45.52 21.40 29.52
C GLN A 15 44.74 20.29 30.22
N SER A 16 43.40 20.37 30.19
CA SER A 16 42.53 19.24 30.46
C SER A 16 41.96 18.75 29.14
N ASN A 17 42.57 17.69 28.61
CA ASN A 17 41.94 16.80 27.64
C ASN A 17 40.71 16.17 28.28
N GLY A 18 39.56 16.34 27.65
CA GLY A 18 38.29 15.78 28.09
C GLY A 18 37.34 15.67 26.90
N THR A 19 37.72 14.85 25.92
CA THR A 19 36.89 14.44 24.79
C THR A 19 35.72 13.60 25.34
N MET A 20 34.51 14.15 25.34
CA MET A 20 33.30 13.32 25.38
C MET A 20 33.01 12.90 23.95
N ALA A 21 33.47 11.69 23.60
CA ALA A 21 33.11 11.03 22.37
C ALA A 21 31.62 10.65 22.43
N GLU A 22 30.81 11.27 21.58
CA GLU A 22 29.55 10.68 21.17
C GLU A 22 29.84 9.35 20.46
N PRO A 23 28.98 8.32 20.60
CA PRO A 23 29.21 7.04 19.95
C PRO A 23 29.04 7.24 18.44
N ASP A 24 30.18 7.38 17.76
CA ASP A 24 30.31 7.34 16.31
C ASP A 24 29.82 5.96 15.84
N VAL A 25 28.58 5.91 15.37
CA VAL A 25 28.01 4.74 14.70
C VAL A 25 28.81 4.60 13.41
N SER A 26 29.90 3.84 13.48
CA SER A 26 30.80 3.60 12.37
C SER A 26 30.06 2.90 11.21
N ILE A 27 29.51 3.70 10.29
CA ILE A 27 28.95 3.26 9.01
C ILE A 27 30.12 2.73 8.17
N LYS A 28 30.35 1.41 8.23
CA LYS A 28 31.35 0.74 7.40
C LYS A 28 30.88 0.74 5.95
N ARG A 29 31.44 1.66 5.15
CA ARG A 29 31.29 1.71 3.69
C ARG A 29 31.87 0.44 3.07
N LYS A 30 31.02 -0.50 2.65
CA LYS A 30 31.39 -1.61 1.76
C LYS A 30 31.04 -1.20 0.34
N ALA A 31 31.93 -1.50 -0.62
CA ALA A 31 31.60 -1.41 -2.03
C ALA A 31 30.32 -2.23 -2.28
N SER A 32 29.32 -1.61 -2.91
CA SER A 32 28.01 -2.22 -3.14
C SER A 32 28.17 -3.52 -3.94
N VAL A 33 27.88 -4.66 -3.31
CA VAL A 33 27.80 -5.94 -4.02
C VAL A 33 26.52 -5.90 -4.85
N LEU A 34 26.67 -5.96 -6.18
CA LEU A 34 25.55 -6.07 -7.09
C LEU A 34 25.25 -7.54 -7.42
N PRO A 35 23.98 -7.91 -7.64
CA PRO A 35 22.77 -7.09 -7.45
C PRO A 35 22.46 -6.81 -5.97
N LEU A 36 21.86 -5.66 -5.67
CA LEU A 36 21.49 -5.28 -4.29
C LEU A 36 20.58 -6.34 -3.66
N GLU A 37 20.75 -6.59 -2.37
CA GLU A 37 19.95 -7.57 -1.63
C GLU A 37 18.62 -6.97 -1.17
N VAL A 38 17.58 -7.81 -1.08
CA VAL A 38 16.30 -7.39 -0.48
C VAL A 38 16.55 -7.01 0.98
N GLY A 39 15.98 -5.89 1.42
CA GLY A 39 16.20 -5.29 2.72
C GLY A 39 17.27 -4.19 2.74
N THR A 40 18.10 -4.08 1.70
CA THR A 40 19.14 -3.03 1.59
C THR A 40 18.52 -1.63 1.68
N ARG A 41 19.16 -0.73 2.44
CA ARG A 41 18.78 0.68 2.49
C ARG A 41 19.76 1.50 1.67
N VAL A 42 19.24 2.38 0.83
CA VAL A 42 20.02 3.19 -0.12
C VAL A 42 19.25 4.46 -0.44
N MET A 43 19.92 5.51 -0.90
CA MET A 43 19.26 6.72 -1.39
C MET A 43 18.80 6.52 -2.85
N CYS A 44 17.56 6.92 -3.15
CA CYS A 44 16.97 6.86 -4.48
C CYS A 44 16.56 8.25 -4.97
N ARG A 45 16.88 8.58 -6.21
CA ARG A 45 16.46 9.84 -6.83
C ARG A 45 14.97 9.82 -7.20
N TRP A 46 14.18 10.68 -6.56
CA TRP A 46 12.75 10.86 -6.82
C TRP A 46 12.49 11.83 -7.98
N ARG A 47 11.23 11.93 -8.39
CA ARG A 47 10.71 12.79 -9.47
C ARG A 47 10.94 14.29 -9.25
N ASP A 48 11.21 14.71 -8.03
CA ASP A 48 11.57 16.09 -7.67
C ASP A 48 13.07 16.37 -7.87
N GLY A 49 13.83 15.37 -8.32
CA GLY A 49 15.28 15.42 -8.49
C GLY A 49 16.08 15.27 -7.19
N LYS A 50 15.41 15.14 -6.04
CA LYS A 50 16.06 14.94 -4.74
C LYS A 50 16.22 13.45 -4.45
N TYR A 51 17.16 13.15 -3.56
CA TYR A 51 17.40 11.80 -3.08
C TYR A 51 16.64 11.57 -1.79
N HIS A 52 15.95 10.43 -1.72
CA HIS A 52 15.17 10.01 -0.57
C HIS A 52 15.60 8.61 -0.13
N PRO A 53 15.66 8.32 1.19
CA PRO A 53 16.05 7.03 1.72
C PRO A 53 15.00 5.96 1.40
N VAL A 54 15.42 4.90 0.72
CA VAL A 54 14.59 3.76 0.35
C VAL A 54 15.07 2.45 0.96
N LYS A 55 14.13 1.52 1.13
CA LYS A 55 14.40 0.11 1.41
C LYS A 55 14.04 -0.73 0.18
N VAL A 56 14.95 -1.59 -0.26
CA VAL A 56 14.69 -2.57 -1.32
C VAL A 56 13.73 -3.62 -0.77
N ILE A 57 12.57 -3.77 -1.39
CA ILE A 57 11.54 -4.73 -1.00
C ILE A 57 11.61 -5.98 -1.88
N GLU A 58 11.83 -5.80 -3.18
CA GLU A 58 11.99 -6.91 -4.13
C GLU A 58 12.97 -6.52 -5.25
N ARG A 59 13.53 -7.50 -5.95
CA ARG A 59 14.35 -7.30 -7.15
C ARG A 59 13.96 -8.29 -8.24
N ARG A 60 14.00 -7.85 -9.50
CA ARG A 60 13.77 -8.70 -10.67
C ARG A 60 14.83 -8.47 -11.74
N LYS A 61 15.10 -9.51 -12.52
CA LYS A 61 16.01 -9.43 -13.68
C LYS A 61 15.21 -9.13 -14.94
N LEU A 62 15.57 -8.07 -15.65
CA LEU A 62 14.84 -7.63 -16.86
C LEU A 62 15.15 -8.48 -18.10
N SER A 63 16.40 -8.90 -18.25
CA SER A 63 16.85 -9.71 -19.38
C SER A 63 17.69 -10.88 -18.90
N PRO A 64 17.40 -12.12 -19.32
CA PRO A 64 18.25 -13.27 -19.02
C PRO A 64 19.68 -13.08 -19.54
N SER A 65 19.84 -12.34 -20.65
CA SER A 65 21.05 -12.20 -21.46
C SER A 65 22.04 -11.14 -20.95
N ALA A 66 21.59 -10.17 -20.16
CA ALA A 66 22.44 -9.12 -19.58
C ALA A 66 22.77 -9.47 -18.12
N PHE A 67 24.04 -9.40 -17.73
CA PHE A 67 24.47 -9.74 -16.36
C PHE A 67 24.05 -8.70 -15.31
N SER A 68 23.65 -7.49 -15.70
CA SER A 68 23.47 -6.34 -14.79
C SER A 68 22.10 -5.64 -14.85
N ASP A 69 21.16 -6.09 -15.68
CA ASP A 69 19.87 -5.39 -15.82
C ASP A 69 18.87 -5.86 -14.77
N TYR A 70 18.90 -5.19 -13.61
CA TYR A 70 17.98 -5.38 -12.50
C TYR A 70 17.09 -4.16 -12.28
N GLU A 71 15.84 -4.43 -11.93
CA GLU A 71 14.93 -3.46 -11.33
C GLU A 71 14.67 -3.82 -9.88
N TYR A 72 14.47 -2.80 -9.05
CA TYR A 72 14.25 -2.92 -7.62
C TYR A 72 12.92 -2.28 -7.26
N TYR A 73 12.04 -3.01 -6.60
CA TYR A 73 10.83 -2.44 -6.01
C TYR A 73 11.22 -1.82 -4.67
N VAL A 74 11.02 -0.52 -4.52
CA VAL A 74 11.53 0.23 -3.38
C VAL A 74 10.40 0.88 -2.58
N HIS A 75 10.55 0.82 -1.26
CA HIS A 75 9.71 1.58 -0.34
C HIS A 75 10.46 2.80 0.15
N TYR A 76 9.85 3.97 0.01
CA TYR A 76 10.43 5.23 0.45
C TYR A 76 10.07 5.46 1.90
N THR A 77 11.08 5.39 2.77
CA THR A 77 10.88 5.29 4.23
C THR A 77 10.18 6.49 4.86
N GLU A 78 10.25 7.65 4.20
CA GLU A 78 9.59 8.89 4.64
C GLU A 78 8.18 9.08 4.03
N PHE A 79 7.75 8.17 3.16
CA PHE A 79 6.53 8.32 2.38
C PHE A 79 5.57 7.14 2.57
N ASN A 80 4.30 7.38 2.21
CA ASN A 80 3.30 6.33 2.22
C ASN A 80 3.56 5.30 1.10
N ARG A 81 3.32 4.02 1.39
CA ARG A 81 3.51 2.87 0.48
C ARG A 81 2.81 2.99 -0.87
N ARG A 82 1.79 3.84 -0.99
CA ARG A 82 1.16 4.18 -2.30
C ARG A 82 2.13 4.77 -3.32
N LEU A 83 3.27 5.27 -2.86
CA LEU A 83 4.34 5.84 -3.67
C LEU A 83 5.43 4.81 -4.02
N ASP A 84 5.29 3.56 -3.59
CA ASP A 84 6.26 2.52 -3.92
C ASP A 84 6.26 2.23 -5.44
N GLU A 85 7.47 2.08 -6.00
CA GLU A 85 7.67 1.91 -7.44
C GLU A 85 8.88 1.02 -7.76
N TRP A 86 8.89 0.52 -9.00
CA TRP A 86 10.06 -0.15 -9.58
C TRP A 86 11.04 0.91 -10.07
N VAL A 87 12.27 0.88 -9.56
CA VAL A 87 13.37 1.78 -9.95
C VAL A 87 14.53 1.00 -10.54
N LYS A 88 15.25 1.65 -11.45
CA LYS A 88 16.47 1.10 -12.04
C LYS A 88 17.70 1.40 -11.18
N LEU A 89 18.76 0.63 -11.38
CA LEU A 89 20.03 0.82 -10.67
C LEU A 89 20.58 2.26 -10.81
N GLU A 90 20.38 2.90 -11.96
CA GLU A 90 20.80 4.29 -12.23
C GLU A 90 20.13 5.35 -11.34
N GLN A 91 18.98 5.02 -10.73
CA GLN A 91 18.29 5.89 -9.79
C GLN A 91 18.80 5.73 -8.36
N LEU A 92 19.58 4.68 -8.07
CA LEU A 92 20.08 4.34 -6.75
C LEU A 92 21.51 4.83 -6.58
N GLU A 93 21.77 5.54 -5.49
CA GLU A 93 23.11 6.02 -5.15
C GLU A 93 23.89 4.91 -4.43
N LEU A 94 24.65 4.12 -5.18
CA LEU A 94 25.34 2.93 -4.66
C LEU A 94 26.36 3.22 -3.54
N ASP A 95 26.89 4.45 -3.49
CA ASP A 95 27.81 4.90 -2.44
C ASP A 95 27.10 5.15 -1.10
N SER A 96 25.77 5.26 -1.10
CA SER A 96 24.92 5.46 0.07
C SER A 96 24.37 4.15 0.66
N VAL A 97 24.80 2.99 0.17
CA VAL A 97 24.30 1.68 0.61
C VAL A 97 24.66 1.44 2.08
N GLU A 98 23.63 1.38 2.91
CA GLU A 98 23.72 0.89 4.28
C GLU A 98 23.45 -0.61 4.27
N THR A 99 24.49 -1.42 4.51
CA THR A 99 24.28 -2.84 4.78
C THR A 99 23.68 -3.00 6.16
N VAL A 100 22.45 -3.48 6.24
CA VAL A 100 21.83 -3.86 7.51
C VAL A 100 22.64 -5.04 8.06
N VAL A 101 23.40 -4.80 9.14
CA VAL A 101 23.63 -5.85 10.13
C VAL A 101 22.29 -6.06 10.81
N ASP A 102 21.78 -7.30 10.81
CA ASP A 102 20.55 -7.66 11.51
C ASP A 102 20.66 -7.32 13.00
N GLU A 103 20.30 -6.10 13.37
CA GLU A 103 19.85 -5.81 14.72
C GLU A 103 18.40 -6.28 14.80
N LYS A 104 18.19 -7.39 15.51
CA LYS A 104 16.86 -7.82 15.95
C LYS A 104 16.21 -6.64 16.68
N VAL A 105 15.29 -5.96 16.01
CA VAL A 105 14.44 -4.95 16.64
C VAL A 105 13.46 -5.70 17.54
N GLU A 106 13.72 -5.72 18.84
CA GLU A 106 12.68 -5.98 19.84
C GLU A 106 11.73 -4.78 19.84
N ASP A 107 10.64 -4.87 19.07
CA ASP A 107 9.57 -3.87 19.13
C ASP A 107 8.85 -3.97 20.48
N LYS A 108 9.16 -3.01 21.36
CA LYS A 108 8.36 -2.69 22.54
C LYS A 108 7.02 -2.11 22.09
N VAL A 109 6.08 -2.98 21.73
CA VAL A 109 4.66 -2.61 21.72
C VAL A 109 4.22 -2.40 23.17
N THR A 110 3.98 -1.14 23.53
CA THR A 110 3.31 -0.74 24.77
C THR A 110 1.88 -1.24 24.76
N GLY A 111 1.68 -2.49 25.18
CA GLY A 111 0.36 -3.05 25.45
C GLY A 111 -0.24 -2.38 26.69
N LEU A 112 -1.22 -1.50 26.48
CA LEU A 112 -2.16 -1.10 27.55
C LEU A 112 -2.95 -2.35 27.93
N LYS A 113 -2.62 -2.94 29.09
CA LYS A 113 -3.30 -4.13 29.62
C LYS A 113 -4.72 -3.76 30.05
N MET A 114 -5.71 -4.27 29.32
CA MET A 114 -7.11 -4.20 29.69
C MET A 114 -7.36 -4.98 30.98
N THR A 115 -8.24 -4.47 31.84
CA THR A 115 -8.53 -5.08 33.14
C THR A 115 -9.33 -6.37 32.97
N ARG A 116 -9.16 -7.30 33.92
CA ARG A 116 -9.79 -8.64 33.94
C ARG A 116 -11.32 -8.63 33.77
N HIS A 117 -11.97 -7.51 34.08
CA HIS A 117 -13.42 -7.32 33.93
C HIS A 117 -13.83 -6.98 32.49
N GLN A 118 -12.98 -6.30 31.71
CA GLN A 118 -13.21 -6.03 30.29
C GLN A 118 -13.02 -7.28 29.42
N LYS A 119 -12.06 -8.15 29.78
CA LYS A 119 -11.82 -9.42 29.07
C LYS A 119 -13.02 -10.38 29.16
N ARG A 120 -13.78 -10.33 30.25
CA ARG A 120 -14.91 -11.23 30.49
C ARG A 120 -16.19 -10.84 29.73
N LYS A 121 -16.31 -9.57 29.29
CA LYS A 121 -17.43 -9.12 28.44
C LYS A 121 -17.24 -9.40 26.95
N ILE A 122 -16.03 -9.72 26.51
CA ILE A 122 -15.72 -10.07 25.11
C ILE A 122 -15.88 -11.58 24.88
N ASP A 123 -15.68 -12.38 25.92
CA ASP A 123 -15.69 -13.85 25.90
C ASP A 123 -17.10 -14.46 25.77
N GLU A 124 -18.16 -13.71 26.12
CA GLU A 124 -19.55 -14.21 26.12
C GLU A 124 -20.27 -14.08 24.76
N THR A 125 -19.60 -13.54 23.73
CA THR A 125 -20.17 -13.35 22.37
C THR A 125 -19.50 -14.18 21.26
N HIS A 126 -18.63 -15.14 21.60
CA HIS A 126 -18.04 -16.04 20.61
C HIS A 126 -19.01 -17.15 20.19
N VAL A 127 -19.65 -16.95 19.03
CA VAL A 127 -20.19 -18.05 18.21
C VAL A 127 -19.13 -18.40 17.17
N GLU A 128 -18.85 -19.69 17.12
CA GLU A 128 -17.78 -20.38 16.40
C GLU A 128 -17.84 -20.15 14.88
N GLY A 129 -16.68 -19.89 14.27
CA GLY A 129 -16.53 -19.86 12.81
C GLY A 129 -15.83 -18.61 12.25
N HIS A 130 -14.75 -18.14 12.88
CA HIS A 130 -13.77 -17.30 12.19
C HIS A 130 -12.43 -18.01 12.33
N GLU A 131 -11.89 -18.51 11.22
CA GLU A 131 -10.47 -18.86 11.15
C GLU A 131 -9.70 -17.61 11.55
N GLU A 132 -9.20 -17.65 12.78
CA GLU A 132 -8.29 -16.67 13.34
C GLU A 132 -7.02 -16.77 12.49
N LEU A 133 -6.97 -15.98 11.40
CA LEU A 133 -5.75 -15.78 10.62
C LEU A 133 -4.70 -15.31 11.63
N ASP A 134 -3.81 -16.22 12.01
CA ASP A 134 -2.83 -15.93 13.03
C ASP A 134 -1.99 -14.72 12.61
N ALA A 135 -1.49 -13.95 13.58
CA ALA A 135 -0.67 -12.78 13.31
C ALA A 135 0.61 -13.13 12.50
N ALA A 136 0.97 -14.41 12.37
CA ALA A 136 2.02 -14.89 11.50
C ALA A 136 1.58 -14.95 10.02
N SER A 137 0.42 -15.54 9.71
CA SER A 137 -0.17 -15.58 8.37
C SER A 137 -0.51 -14.19 7.87
N LEU A 138 -0.97 -13.29 8.74
CA LEU A 138 -1.16 -11.88 8.37
C LEU A 138 0.16 -11.20 7.99
N ARG A 139 1.26 -11.49 8.71
CA ARG A 139 2.60 -10.96 8.40
C ARG A 139 3.18 -11.56 7.12
N GLU A 140 3.05 -12.86 6.91
CA GLU A 140 3.48 -13.53 5.66
C GLU A 140 2.67 -13.06 4.45
N HIS A 141 1.35 -12.88 4.63
CA HIS A 141 0.49 -12.34 3.58
C HIS A 141 0.81 -10.86 3.30
N GLU A 142 1.09 -10.06 4.34
CA GLU A 142 1.59 -8.69 4.18
C GLU A 142 2.94 -8.64 3.46
N GLU A 143 3.82 -9.63 3.67
CA GLU A 143 5.11 -9.77 2.98
C GLU A 143 4.96 -10.13 1.50
N PHE A 144 4.08 -11.07 1.17
CA PHE A 144 3.79 -11.44 -0.21
C PHE A 144 3.10 -10.29 -0.98
N THR A 145 2.27 -9.52 -0.30
CA THR A 145 1.49 -8.43 -0.90
C THR A 145 2.20 -7.07 -0.88
N LYS A 146 3.52 -7.03 -0.57
CA LYS A 146 4.26 -5.75 -0.56
C LYS A 146 4.45 -5.14 -1.94
N VAL A 147 4.50 -5.97 -2.96
CA VAL A 147 4.65 -5.54 -4.34
C VAL A 147 3.29 -5.55 -5.01
N LYS A 148 2.93 -4.41 -5.62
CA LYS A 148 1.70 -4.31 -6.41
C LYS A 148 1.78 -5.21 -7.64
N ASN A 149 0.73 -6.00 -7.88
CA ASN A 149 0.65 -6.94 -8.99
C ASN A 149 0.17 -6.27 -10.29
N ILE A 150 -0.87 -5.44 -10.20
CA ILE A 150 -1.37 -4.63 -11.31
C ILE A 150 -0.78 -3.24 -11.15
N ALA A 151 -0.22 -2.65 -12.20
CA ALA A 151 0.39 -1.31 -12.15
C ALA A 151 -0.59 -0.19 -12.52
N THR A 152 -1.46 -0.45 -13.50
CA THR A 152 -2.45 0.53 -13.98
C THR A 152 -3.79 -0.14 -14.28
N ILE A 153 -4.87 0.63 -14.19
CA ILE A 153 -6.20 0.19 -14.63
C ILE A 153 -6.82 1.22 -15.57
N GLU A 154 -7.69 0.77 -16.47
CA GLU A 154 -8.55 1.63 -17.27
C GLU A 154 -9.99 1.48 -16.79
N LEU A 155 -10.61 2.58 -16.34
CA LEU A 155 -11.99 2.62 -15.88
C LEU A 155 -12.71 3.79 -16.56
N GLY A 156 -13.63 3.47 -17.46
CA GLY A 156 -14.31 4.48 -18.30
C GLY A 156 -13.30 5.24 -19.16
N ARG A 157 -13.22 6.55 -18.99
CA ARG A 157 -12.28 7.43 -19.70
C ARG A 157 -10.93 7.63 -18.98
N TYR A 158 -10.77 7.05 -17.80
CA TYR A 158 -9.62 7.30 -16.94
C TYR A 158 -8.63 6.13 -16.97
N GLU A 159 -7.35 6.46 -17.01
CA GLU A 159 -6.26 5.54 -16.71
C GLU A 159 -5.71 5.91 -15.33
N ILE A 160 -5.66 4.93 -14.42
CA ILE A 160 -5.40 5.14 -13.00
C ILE A 160 -4.24 4.25 -12.57
N GLU A 161 -3.20 4.84 -11.97
CA GLU A 161 -2.12 4.11 -11.32
C GLU A 161 -2.60 3.51 -9.99
N THR A 162 -2.27 2.25 -9.77
CA THR A 162 -2.66 1.50 -8.56
C THR A 162 -1.65 1.72 -7.43
N TRP A 163 -2.11 1.55 -6.18
CA TRP A 163 -1.30 1.81 -5.00
C TRP A 163 -0.88 0.53 -4.28
N TYR A 164 -1.78 -0.45 -4.21
CA TYR A 164 -1.60 -1.65 -3.42
C TYR A 164 -1.84 -2.91 -4.24
N PHE A 165 -1.35 -4.04 -3.72
CA PHE A 165 -1.70 -5.35 -4.21
C PHE A 165 -3.20 -5.62 -4.03
N SER A 166 -3.79 -6.24 -5.04
CA SER A 166 -5.14 -6.81 -4.99
C SER A 166 -5.14 -8.27 -5.44
N PRO A 167 -5.84 -9.18 -4.74
CA PRO A 167 -5.75 -10.63 -4.96
C PRO A 167 -6.57 -11.10 -6.18
N PHE A 168 -6.29 -10.54 -7.36
CA PHE A 168 -6.90 -11.00 -8.60
C PHE A 168 -6.62 -12.49 -8.86
N PRO A 169 -7.50 -13.19 -9.60
CA PRO A 169 -7.26 -14.57 -9.98
C PRO A 169 -5.89 -14.77 -10.65
N PRO A 170 -5.21 -15.92 -10.45
CA PRO A 170 -3.83 -16.13 -10.90
C PRO A 170 -3.62 -15.88 -12.40
N GLU A 171 -4.65 -16.06 -13.23
CA GLU A 171 -4.56 -15.76 -14.65
C GLU A 171 -4.24 -14.28 -14.95
N TYR A 172 -4.43 -13.35 -14.02
CA TYR A 172 -4.16 -11.92 -14.21
C TYR A 172 -2.80 -11.46 -13.67
N ASN A 173 -2.00 -12.34 -13.07
CA ASN A 173 -0.71 -11.97 -12.46
C ASN A 173 0.30 -11.37 -13.46
N ASP A 174 0.26 -11.82 -14.72
CA ASP A 174 1.16 -11.32 -15.77
C ASP A 174 0.64 -10.07 -16.50
N CYS A 175 -0.47 -9.48 -16.02
CA CYS A 175 -1.12 -8.35 -16.66
C CYS A 175 -0.78 -7.04 -15.92
N PRO A 176 0.15 -6.20 -16.43
CA PRO A 176 0.48 -4.94 -15.77
C PRO A 176 -0.67 -3.92 -15.83
N LYS A 177 -1.60 -4.10 -16.79
CA LYS A 177 -2.78 -3.25 -16.98
C LYS A 177 -4.05 -4.08 -17.07
N LEU A 178 -5.09 -3.69 -16.33
CA LEU A 178 -6.44 -4.26 -16.43
C LEU A 178 -7.45 -3.24 -16.97
N TYR A 179 -8.47 -3.75 -17.66
CA TYR A 179 -9.51 -2.94 -18.28
C TYR A 179 -10.85 -3.26 -17.63
N PHE A 180 -11.47 -2.29 -16.95
CA PHE A 180 -12.74 -2.47 -16.25
C PHE A 180 -13.90 -1.91 -17.08
N CYS A 181 -14.99 -2.66 -17.12
CA CYS A 181 -16.27 -2.11 -17.55
C CYS A 181 -16.78 -1.12 -16.49
N GLU A 182 -17.06 0.11 -16.90
CA GLU A 182 -17.50 1.18 -15.98
C GLU A 182 -18.84 0.91 -15.30
N PHE A 183 -19.68 0.02 -15.86
CA PHE A 183 -21.02 -0.27 -15.35
C PHE A 183 -21.09 -1.56 -14.54
N CYS A 184 -20.55 -2.67 -15.05
CA CYS A 184 -20.64 -3.97 -14.39
C CYS A 184 -19.39 -4.36 -13.58
N LEU A 185 -18.34 -3.54 -13.66
CA LEU A 185 -17.02 -3.74 -13.03
C LEU A 185 -16.30 -5.03 -13.44
N ASN A 186 -16.79 -5.74 -14.45
CA ASN A 186 -16.05 -6.87 -15.00
C ASN A 186 -14.73 -6.39 -15.60
N PHE A 187 -13.65 -7.11 -15.32
CA PHE A 187 -12.30 -6.75 -15.73
C PHE A 187 -11.75 -7.71 -16.79
N MET A 188 -10.93 -7.17 -17.69
CA MET A 188 -10.37 -7.89 -18.83
C MET A 188 -8.88 -7.60 -18.97
N LYS A 189 -8.16 -8.52 -19.63
CA LYS A 189 -6.72 -8.41 -19.88
C LYS A 189 -6.38 -7.46 -21.03
N ARG A 190 -7.31 -7.30 -22.00
CA ARG A 190 -7.07 -6.55 -23.23
C ARG A 190 -8.19 -5.58 -23.54
N LYS A 191 -7.86 -4.47 -24.18
CA LYS A 191 -8.82 -3.42 -24.57
C LYS A 191 -9.88 -3.94 -25.54
N GLU A 192 -9.53 -4.85 -26.45
CA GLU A 192 -10.49 -5.42 -27.42
C GLU A 192 -11.52 -6.33 -26.73
N GLN A 193 -11.17 -6.96 -25.60
CA GLN A 193 -12.11 -7.73 -24.78
C GLN A 193 -13.13 -6.80 -24.12
N LEU A 194 -12.67 -5.68 -23.55
CA LEU A 194 -13.55 -4.65 -22.99
C LEU A 194 -14.48 -4.08 -24.06
N GLN A 195 -13.97 -3.72 -25.24
CA GLN A 195 -14.80 -3.20 -26.33
C GLN A 195 -15.88 -4.20 -26.78
N ARG A 196 -15.54 -5.49 -26.88
CA ARG A 196 -16.53 -6.54 -27.19
C ARG A 196 -17.54 -6.73 -26.07
N HIS A 197 -17.11 -6.62 -24.81
CA HIS A 197 -17.98 -6.68 -23.65
C HIS A 197 -18.97 -5.51 -23.64
N MET A 198 -18.51 -4.27 -23.86
CA MET A 198 -19.35 -3.07 -23.88
C MET A 198 -20.45 -3.12 -24.96
N LYS A 199 -20.21 -3.82 -26.08
CA LYS A 199 -21.23 -4.05 -27.12
C LYS A 199 -22.35 -5.02 -26.69
N LYS A 200 -22.10 -5.83 -25.67
CA LYS A 200 -23.04 -6.85 -25.15
C LYS A 200 -23.54 -6.54 -23.74
N CYS A 201 -22.96 -5.54 -23.08
CA CYS A 201 -23.28 -5.20 -21.72
C CYS A 201 -24.48 -4.24 -21.71
N ASP A 202 -25.58 -4.73 -21.17
CA ASP A 202 -26.83 -3.96 -21.08
C ASP A 202 -26.88 -3.05 -19.84
N LEU A 203 -25.95 -3.23 -18.89
CA LEU A 203 -25.88 -2.40 -17.68
C LEU A 203 -25.42 -0.99 -18.02
N LYS A 204 -26.15 0.00 -17.47
CA LYS A 204 -25.84 1.44 -17.55
C LYS A 204 -25.77 2.11 -16.18
N HIS A 205 -25.90 1.34 -15.11
CA HIS A 205 -25.79 1.78 -13.72
C HIS A 205 -25.43 0.57 -12.84
N PRO A 206 -25.01 0.78 -11.58
CA PRO A 206 -24.78 -0.31 -10.63
C PRO A 206 -26.02 -1.21 -10.48
N PRO A 207 -25.86 -2.54 -10.34
CA PRO A 207 -26.97 -3.48 -10.22
C PRO A 207 -27.54 -3.46 -8.79
N GLY A 208 -28.49 -2.56 -8.53
CA GLY A 208 -29.10 -2.36 -7.23
C GLY A 208 -30.22 -1.32 -7.28
N ASP A 209 -30.76 -0.99 -6.13
CA ASP A 209 -31.87 -0.04 -6.02
C ASP A 209 -31.31 1.38 -5.92
N GLU A 210 -31.83 2.29 -6.73
CA GLU A 210 -31.50 3.71 -6.59
C GLU A 210 -32.25 4.30 -5.40
N ILE A 211 -31.51 4.57 -4.32
CA ILE A 211 -32.07 5.03 -3.04
C ILE A 211 -32.02 6.54 -2.87
N TYR A 212 -31.27 7.24 -3.71
CA TYR A 212 -31.15 8.70 -3.69
C TYR A 212 -30.86 9.23 -5.09
N ARG A 213 -31.49 10.35 -5.46
CA ARG A 213 -31.19 11.11 -6.67
C ARG A 213 -31.33 12.61 -6.40
N CYS A 214 -30.32 13.39 -6.78
CA CYS A 214 -30.35 14.85 -6.76
C CYS A 214 -29.53 15.41 -7.92
N GLY A 215 -30.22 15.98 -8.91
CA GLY A 215 -29.58 16.48 -10.13
C GLY A 215 -28.89 15.34 -10.89
N THR A 216 -27.59 15.49 -11.13
CA THR A 216 -26.75 14.46 -11.79
C THR A 216 -26.17 13.44 -10.81
N LEU A 217 -26.43 13.54 -9.51
CA LEU A 217 -25.89 12.61 -8.51
C LEU A 217 -26.94 11.57 -8.11
N SER A 218 -26.51 10.31 -8.08
CA SER A 218 -27.33 9.16 -7.67
C SER A 218 -26.59 8.25 -6.71
N MET A 219 -27.31 7.65 -5.77
CA MET A 219 -26.78 6.60 -4.88
C MET A 219 -27.53 5.30 -5.12
N PHE A 220 -26.79 4.23 -5.36
CA PHE A 220 -27.33 2.88 -5.53
C PHE A 220 -26.98 2.01 -4.33
N GLU A 221 -27.98 1.32 -3.78
CA GLU A 221 -27.79 0.27 -2.79
C GLU A 221 -27.70 -1.09 -3.49
N VAL A 222 -26.53 -1.72 -3.42
CA VAL A 222 -26.24 -3.01 -4.03
C VAL A 222 -26.06 -4.05 -2.94
N ASP A 223 -26.97 -5.02 -2.88
CA ASP A 223 -26.87 -6.18 -2.00
C ASP A 223 -25.82 -7.18 -2.53
N GLY A 224 -24.74 -7.38 -1.77
CA GLY A 224 -23.66 -8.29 -2.13
C GLY A 224 -24.08 -9.75 -2.26
N LYS A 225 -25.10 -10.19 -1.50
CA LYS A 225 -25.64 -11.55 -1.60
C LYS A 225 -26.39 -11.75 -2.92
N LYS A 226 -27.12 -10.74 -3.39
CA LYS A 226 -27.86 -10.78 -4.67
C LYS A 226 -26.94 -10.57 -5.87
N ASN A 227 -25.95 -9.69 -5.74
CA ASN A 227 -25.07 -9.26 -6.83
C ASN A 227 -23.60 -9.65 -6.57
N LYS A 228 -23.37 -10.94 -6.29
CA LYS A 228 -22.05 -11.46 -5.86
C LYS A 228 -20.90 -11.06 -6.79
N VAL A 229 -21.08 -11.25 -8.10
CA VAL A 229 -20.03 -10.95 -9.10
C VAL A 229 -19.68 -9.47 -9.09
N TYR A 230 -20.68 -8.59 -9.03
CA TYR A 230 -20.45 -7.15 -8.96
C TYR A 230 -19.74 -6.76 -7.66
N GLY A 231 -20.20 -7.29 -6.52
CA GLY A 231 -19.59 -7.04 -5.22
C GLY A 231 -18.14 -7.51 -5.13
N GLN A 232 -17.83 -8.70 -5.68
CA GLN A 232 -16.47 -9.23 -5.74
C GLN A 232 -15.56 -8.37 -6.63
N ASN A 233 -16.03 -7.99 -7.82
CA ASN A 233 -15.32 -7.10 -8.73
C ASN A 233 -15.04 -5.73 -8.10
N LEU A 234 -16.02 -5.17 -7.39
CA LEU A 234 -15.85 -3.94 -6.62
C LEU A 234 -14.81 -4.09 -5.52
N CYS A 235 -14.80 -5.22 -4.81
CA CYS A 235 -13.79 -5.50 -3.79
C CYS A 235 -12.38 -5.60 -4.37
N TYR A 236 -12.20 -6.25 -5.52
CA TYR A 236 -10.90 -6.30 -6.21
C TYR A 236 -10.42 -4.92 -6.62
N LEU A 237 -11.32 -4.11 -7.20
CA LEU A 237 -11.02 -2.73 -7.59
C LEU A 237 -10.64 -1.90 -6.36
N ALA A 238 -11.40 -2.00 -5.27
CA ALA A 238 -11.14 -1.23 -4.06
C ALA A 238 -9.81 -1.60 -3.38
N LYS A 239 -9.45 -2.89 -3.38
CA LYS A 239 -8.20 -3.36 -2.75
C LYS A 239 -6.95 -2.81 -3.46
N LEU A 240 -7.04 -2.39 -4.73
CA LEU A 240 -5.96 -1.67 -5.41
C LEU A 240 -5.64 -0.30 -4.78
N PHE A 241 -6.58 0.28 -4.03
CA PHE A 241 -6.48 1.61 -3.43
C PHE A 241 -6.61 1.61 -1.89
N LEU A 242 -6.82 0.44 -1.29
CA LEU A 242 -6.93 0.25 0.15
C LEU A 242 -5.88 -0.76 0.65
N ASP A 243 -5.06 -0.32 1.60
CA ASP A 243 -4.02 -1.16 2.21
C ASP A 243 -4.66 -2.29 3.04
N HIS A 244 -5.52 -1.92 4.00
CA HIS A 244 -6.10 -2.84 4.99
C HIS A 244 -7.56 -3.23 4.71
N LYS A 245 -7.86 -3.71 3.50
CA LYS A 245 -9.18 -4.32 3.21
C LYS A 245 -9.14 -5.82 3.48
N THR A 246 -9.85 -6.25 4.51
CA THR A 246 -9.80 -7.61 5.09
C THR A 246 -10.70 -8.63 4.39
N LEU A 247 -11.83 -8.20 3.83
CA LEU A 247 -12.81 -9.10 3.20
C LEU A 247 -13.06 -8.71 1.74
N TYR A 248 -12.85 -9.68 0.85
CA TYR A 248 -12.97 -9.49 -0.60
C TYR A 248 -13.69 -10.64 -1.33
N TYR A 249 -13.73 -11.86 -0.77
CA TYR A 249 -14.53 -12.96 -1.30
C TYR A 249 -15.94 -13.04 -0.70
N ASP A 250 -16.06 -12.85 0.61
CA ASP A 250 -17.32 -12.95 1.34
C ASP A 250 -18.13 -11.66 1.30
N VAL A 251 -18.68 -11.37 0.12
CA VAL A 251 -19.50 -10.18 -0.14
C VAL A 251 -20.94 -10.32 0.32
N ASP A 252 -21.37 -11.54 0.65
CA ASP A 252 -22.75 -11.88 1.05
C ASP A 252 -23.24 -11.12 2.29
N LEU A 253 -22.32 -10.68 3.16
CA LEU A 253 -22.63 -9.97 4.40
C LEU A 253 -22.62 -8.45 4.23
N PHE A 254 -22.46 -7.93 3.01
CA PHE A 254 -22.28 -6.50 2.77
C PHE A 254 -23.37 -5.91 1.87
N LEU A 255 -23.83 -4.72 2.26
CA LEU A 255 -24.46 -3.76 1.36
C LEU A 255 -23.39 -2.79 0.85
N PHE A 256 -23.41 -2.50 -0.45
CA PHE A 256 -22.55 -1.52 -1.07
C PHE A 256 -23.38 -0.32 -1.50
N TYR A 257 -22.98 0.87 -1.06
CA TYR A 257 -23.60 2.14 -1.43
C TYR A 257 -22.70 2.82 -2.45
N ILE A 258 -23.12 2.81 -3.71
CA ILE A 258 -22.35 3.30 -4.85
C ILE A 258 -22.82 4.71 -5.21
N LEU A 259 -21.92 5.69 -5.07
CA LEU A 259 -22.16 7.05 -5.53
C LEU A 259 -21.80 7.15 -7.01
N CYS A 260 -22.76 7.65 -7.80
CA CYS A 260 -22.60 7.85 -9.23
C CYS A 260 -22.88 9.29 -9.65
N GLU A 261 -22.16 9.72 -10.69
CA GLU A 261 -22.54 10.86 -11.52
C GLU A 261 -23.23 10.32 -12.78
N CYS A 262 -24.45 10.76 -13.07
CA CYS A 262 -25.25 10.29 -14.18
C CYS A 262 -25.26 11.32 -15.33
N ASP A 263 -25.01 10.81 -16.54
CA ASP A 263 -25.10 11.53 -17.81
C ASP A 263 -26.04 10.76 -18.78
N ASP A 264 -26.14 11.21 -20.03
CA ASP A 264 -26.99 10.57 -21.06
C ASP A 264 -26.59 9.12 -21.41
N ARG A 265 -25.37 8.69 -21.05
CA ARG A 265 -24.83 7.34 -21.29
C ARG A 265 -25.11 6.39 -20.13
N GLY A 266 -25.35 6.91 -18.93
CA GLY A 266 -25.63 6.11 -17.74
C GLY A 266 -25.14 6.75 -16.45
N CYS A 267 -25.05 5.95 -15.39
CA CYS A 267 -24.54 6.35 -14.08
C CYS A 267 -23.12 5.81 -13.86
N HIS A 268 -22.17 6.73 -13.78
CA HIS A 268 -20.73 6.46 -13.67
C HIS A 268 -20.31 6.48 -12.22
N MET A 269 -19.76 5.37 -11.72
CA MET A 269 -19.29 5.26 -10.35
C MET A 269 -18.15 6.27 -10.06
N VAL A 270 -18.31 7.01 -8.97
CA VAL A 270 -17.32 7.98 -8.45
C VAL A 270 -16.67 7.46 -7.17
N GLY A 271 -17.44 6.75 -6.34
CA GLY A 271 -16.97 6.19 -5.09
C GLY A 271 -18.00 5.27 -4.47
N TYR A 272 -17.64 4.62 -3.38
CA TYR A 272 -18.57 3.77 -2.64
C TYR A 272 -18.18 3.66 -1.16
N PHE A 273 -19.13 3.21 -0.35
CA PHE A 273 -18.83 2.64 0.97
C PHE A 273 -19.61 1.33 1.16
N SER A 274 -19.06 0.42 1.96
CA SER A 274 -19.72 -0.83 2.31
C SER A 274 -20.20 -0.81 3.76
N LYS A 275 -21.36 -1.41 4.02
CA LYS A 275 -21.93 -1.58 5.35
C LYS A 275 -22.20 -3.07 5.59
N VAL A 276 -21.78 -3.57 6.74
CA VAL A 276 -22.11 -4.94 7.16
C VAL A 276 -23.62 -5.03 7.42
N LEU A 277 -24.27 -6.04 6.85
CA LEU A 277 -25.61 -6.44 7.23
C LEU A 277 -25.56 -6.95 8.67
N THR A 278 -26.11 -6.18 9.60
CA THR A 278 -26.36 -6.63 10.98
C THR A 278 -27.46 -7.69 10.96
N SER A 279 -27.10 -8.90 10.55
CA SER A 279 -27.85 -10.14 10.77
C SER A 279 -27.11 -10.95 11.84
N ILE A 280 -26.60 -10.29 12.87
CA ILE A 280 -26.14 -10.97 14.08
C ILE A 280 -27.41 -11.21 14.92
N TRP A 281 -27.97 -12.41 14.76
CA TRP A 281 -28.79 -13.14 15.73
C TRP A 281 -29.63 -12.31 16.73
N PHE A 282 -30.90 -12.06 16.38
CA PHE A 282 -31.99 -11.98 17.37
C PHE A 282 -33.10 -12.95 16.95
N ARG A 283 -32.88 -14.24 17.19
CA ARG A 283 -33.95 -15.20 17.47
C ARG A 283 -33.43 -16.46 18.11
#